data_AF-A0A7S0I5T3-F1
#
_entry.id   AF-A0A7S0I5T3-F1
#
_cell.length_a   1.000
_cell.length_b   1.000
_cell.length_c   1.000
_cell.angle_alpha   90.00
_cell.angle_beta   90.00
_cell.angle_gamma   90.00
#
_symmetry.space_group_name_H-M   'P 1'
#
loop_
_entity.id
_entity.type
_entity.pdbx_description
1 polymer ?
#
loop_
_entity_poly.entity_id
_entity_poly.type
_entity_poly.pdbx_seq_one_letter_code
_entity_poly.pdbx_strand_id
1 'polypeptide(L)'
;ARELVGASGRWGIFGHSAGAGSSLFQPGEYRLGRAAFAGGAGRIAAYASSDPLFLCSSNGDGCNQFMGLGAEADLRPILAAASPDGQETTLFASLSDAYASPKRPPKRGAFIFASDNSPAPLPNHISFLWSEVDEAMVSLLSPLIPLAKGLGLFLLDFDVYVANRDAEQTAAALVPALRRFFLSSSTTD
;
A
#
# COMPACT_ATOMS: atom_id res chain seq x y z
N ALA A 1 -1.50 16.80 -23.76
CA ALA A 1 -1.52 15.43 -23.18
C ALA A 1 -2.60 14.63 -23.90
N ARG A 2 -2.29 13.45 -24.44
CA ARG A 2 -3.34 12.55 -24.94
C ARG A 2 -4.06 11.99 -23.71
N GLU A 3 -5.35 12.28 -23.59
CA GLU A 3 -6.22 11.64 -22.61
C GLU A 3 -6.13 10.12 -22.83
N LEU A 4 -5.67 9.39 -21.82
CA LEU A 4 -5.73 7.94 -21.79
C LEU A 4 -7.19 7.57 -21.54
N VAL A 5 -8.02 7.62 -22.57
CA VAL A 5 -9.33 6.97 -22.55
C VAL A 5 -9.02 5.47 -22.49
N GLY A 6 -9.16 4.88 -21.30
CA GLY A 6 -8.93 3.47 -21.08
C GLY A 6 -9.71 2.67 -22.12
N ALA A 7 -9.03 1.73 -22.79
CA ALA A 7 -9.71 0.79 -23.67
C ALA A 7 -10.86 0.12 -22.89
N SER A 8 -12.05 0.09 -23.47
CA SER A 8 -13.22 -0.55 -22.84
C SER A 8 -12.85 -1.96 -22.35
N GLY A 9 -12.99 -2.21 -21.05
CA GLY A 9 -12.78 -3.52 -20.45
C GLY A 9 -11.40 -3.80 -19.82
N ARG A 10 -10.50 -2.81 -19.72
CA ARG A 10 -9.23 -2.96 -18.98
C ARG A 10 -9.05 -1.90 -17.90
N TRP A 11 -9.46 -2.23 -16.68
CA TRP A 11 -9.37 -1.37 -15.52
C TRP A 11 -8.40 -1.93 -14.49
N GLY A 12 -7.72 -1.03 -13.79
CA GLY A 12 -6.99 -1.30 -12.56
C GLY A 12 -7.52 -0.38 -11.48
N ILE A 13 -7.37 -0.78 -10.21
CA ILE A 13 -7.77 0.02 -9.07
C ILE A 13 -6.68 -0.03 -8.02
N PHE A 14 -6.44 1.09 -7.34
CA PHE A 14 -5.56 1.13 -6.19
C PHE A 14 -6.18 1.97 -5.07
N GLY A 15 -5.71 1.75 -3.85
CA GLY A 15 -6.21 2.47 -2.69
C GLY A 15 -5.23 2.48 -1.53
N HIS A 16 -5.30 3.55 -0.75
CA HIS A 16 -4.52 3.77 0.47
C HIS A 16 -5.45 3.69 1.69
N SER A 17 -4.99 3.13 2.82
CA SER A 17 -5.75 3.12 4.08
C SER A 17 -7.16 2.51 3.91
N ALA A 18 -8.22 3.21 4.30
CA ALA A 18 -9.60 2.79 4.05
C ALA A 18 -9.90 2.59 2.54
N GLY A 19 -9.23 3.35 1.68
CA GLY A 19 -9.27 3.18 0.23
C GLY A 19 -8.70 1.84 -0.23
N ALA A 20 -7.78 1.22 0.50
CA ALA A 20 -7.32 -0.15 0.23
C ALA A 20 -8.47 -1.17 0.38
N GLY A 21 -9.37 -0.97 1.35
CA GLY A 21 -10.59 -1.77 1.45
C GLY A 21 -11.46 -1.59 0.20
N SER A 22 -11.59 -0.36 -0.29
CA SER A 22 -12.33 -0.10 -1.53
C SER A 22 -11.66 -0.78 -2.73
N SER A 23 -10.35 -0.68 -2.90
CA SER A 23 -9.65 -1.31 -4.03
C SER A 23 -9.71 -2.83 -3.99
N LEU A 24 -9.73 -3.45 -2.81
CA LEU A 24 -9.84 -4.90 -2.65
C LEU A 24 -11.25 -5.45 -2.86
N PHE A 25 -12.30 -4.71 -2.44
CA PHE A 25 -13.67 -5.23 -2.39
C PHE A 25 -14.64 -4.57 -3.38
N GLN A 26 -14.22 -3.55 -4.13
CA GLN A 26 -15.06 -2.95 -5.17
C GLN A 26 -15.48 -4.02 -6.19
N PRO A 27 -16.79 -4.21 -6.43
CA PRO A 27 -17.29 -5.17 -7.41
C PRO A 27 -16.78 -4.86 -8.82
N GLY A 28 -16.45 -5.90 -9.59
CA GLY A 28 -16.01 -5.79 -10.97
C GLY A 28 -14.74 -6.58 -11.26
N GLU A 29 -14.45 -6.77 -12.56
CA GLU A 29 -13.19 -7.34 -13.04
C GLU A 29 -12.14 -6.24 -13.20
N TYR A 30 -11.00 -6.41 -12.53
CA TYR A 30 -9.87 -5.48 -12.62
C TYR A 30 -8.68 -6.21 -13.22
N ARG A 31 -8.76 -6.47 -14.52
CA ARG A 31 -7.75 -7.26 -15.26
C ARG A 31 -6.35 -6.66 -15.22
N LEU A 32 -6.21 -5.34 -15.09
CA LEU A 32 -4.90 -4.71 -14.89
C LEU A 32 -4.36 -4.91 -13.46
N GLY A 33 -5.23 -5.29 -12.54
CA GLY A 33 -4.91 -5.62 -11.16
C GLY A 33 -5.53 -4.67 -10.13
N ARG A 34 -5.44 -5.10 -8.89
CA ARG A 34 -5.79 -4.35 -7.68
C ARG A 34 -4.53 -4.07 -6.89
N ALA A 35 -4.36 -2.84 -6.42
CA ALA A 35 -3.29 -2.51 -5.51
C ALA A 35 -3.83 -1.92 -4.19
N ALA A 36 -3.16 -2.23 -3.09
CA ALA A 36 -3.53 -1.73 -1.77
C ALA A 36 -2.26 -1.33 -1.00
N PHE A 37 -2.26 -0.12 -0.47
CA PHE A 37 -1.14 0.47 0.26
C PHE A 37 -1.58 0.85 1.66
N ALA A 38 -0.74 0.60 2.66
CA ALA A 38 -1.05 0.90 4.05
C ALA A 38 -2.49 0.47 4.37
N GLY A 39 -2.81 -0.80 4.08
CA GLY A 39 -4.16 -1.36 4.22
C GLY A 39 -4.26 -2.22 5.48
N GLY A 40 -5.43 -2.24 6.11
CA GLY A 40 -5.66 -3.04 7.31
C GLY A 40 -5.53 -4.56 7.06
N ALA A 41 -4.79 -5.24 7.94
CA ALA A 41 -4.53 -6.68 7.93
C ALA A 41 -5.78 -7.56 7.69
N GLY A 42 -6.88 -7.29 8.40
CA GLY A 42 -8.13 -8.05 8.26
C GLY A 42 -8.79 -7.94 6.88
N ARG A 43 -8.58 -6.82 6.17
CA ARG A 43 -9.10 -6.62 4.80
C ARG A 43 -8.28 -7.39 3.78
N ILE A 44 -6.97 -7.43 3.96
CA ILE A 44 -6.05 -8.22 3.13
C ILE A 44 -6.38 -9.71 3.24
N ALA A 45 -6.61 -10.20 4.46
CA ALA A 45 -6.93 -11.60 4.72
C ALA A 45 -8.24 -12.06 4.06
N ALA A 46 -9.23 -11.17 3.92
CA ALA A 46 -10.53 -11.47 3.36
C ALA A 46 -10.60 -11.30 1.82
N TYR A 47 -9.51 -10.91 1.17
CA TYR A 47 -9.49 -10.73 -0.29
C TYR A 47 -9.57 -12.08 -1.02
N ALA A 48 -10.60 -12.25 -1.84
CA ALA A 48 -10.91 -13.51 -2.53
C ALA A 48 -11.10 -13.40 -4.05
N SER A 49 -10.66 -12.30 -4.68
CA SER A 49 -10.73 -12.18 -6.14
C SER A 49 -9.52 -12.81 -6.84
N SER A 50 -9.76 -13.30 -8.06
CA SER A 50 -8.73 -13.81 -8.97
C SER A 50 -7.99 -12.71 -9.73
N ASP A 51 -8.29 -11.43 -9.52
CA ASP A 51 -7.56 -10.32 -10.15
C ASP A 51 -6.08 -10.32 -9.69
N PRO A 52 -5.13 -9.87 -10.54
CA PRO A 52 -3.76 -9.62 -10.10
C PRO A 52 -3.74 -8.69 -8.89
N LEU A 53 -2.86 -8.95 -7.92
CA LEU A 53 -2.82 -8.22 -6.66
C LEU A 53 -1.42 -7.73 -6.34
N PHE A 54 -1.29 -6.45 -5.98
CA PHE A 54 -0.08 -5.90 -5.40
C PHE A 54 -0.36 -5.22 -4.06
N LEU A 55 0.33 -5.66 -3.01
CA LEU A 55 0.22 -5.10 -1.66
C LEU A 55 1.51 -4.39 -1.27
N CYS A 56 1.42 -3.20 -0.70
CA CYS A 56 2.55 -2.53 -0.08
C CYS A 56 2.18 -2.06 1.32
N SER A 57 3.04 -2.28 2.29
CA SER A 57 2.81 -1.87 3.69
C SER A 57 4.13 -1.58 4.38
N SER A 58 4.07 -1.08 5.60
CA SER A 58 5.27 -0.73 6.36
C SER A 58 5.10 -1.12 7.82
N ASN A 59 6.16 -1.66 8.42
CA ASN A 59 6.23 -1.85 9.87
C ASN A 59 6.39 -0.51 10.62
N GLY A 60 6.55 0.61 9.90
CA GLY A 60 6.45 1.97 10.45
C GLY A 60 5.03 2.56 10.47
N ASP A 61 4.03 1.90 9.86
CA ASP A 61 2.64 2.38 9.82
C ASP A 61 1.96 2.19 11.18
N GLY A 62 1.85 3.28 11.95
CA GLY A 62 1.20 3.26 13.25
C GLY A 62 -0.32 3.07 13.14
N CYS A 63 -0.97 3.51 12.08
CA CYS A 63 -2.43 3.47 11.94
C CYS A 63 -2.98 2.05 11.77
N ASN A 64 -2.45 1.28 10.80
CA ASN A 64 -2.97 -0.06 10.55
C ASN A 64 -2.45 -1.10 11.55
N GLN A 65 -1.39 -0.82 12.29
CA GLN A 65 -0.99 -1.60 13.46
C GLN A 65 -2.11 -1.68 14.52
N PHE A 66 -2.99 -0.69 14.60
CA PHE A 66 -4.14 -0.72 15.52
C PHE A 66 -5.28 -1.63 15.05
N MET A 67 -5.38 -1.93 13.76
CA MET A 67 -6.55 -2.59 13.16
C MET A 67 -6.50 -4.13 13.17
N GLY A 68 -5.44 -4.73 13.70
CA GLY A 68 -5.40 -6.18 13.88
C GLY A 68 -4.18 -6.63 14.67
N LEU A 69 -4.43 -7.13 15.90
CA LEU A 69 -3.47 -7.86 16.74
C LEU A 69 -2.38 -6.98 17.36
N GLY A 70 -2.74 -6.11 18.33
CA GLY A 70 -1.83 -5.20 19.01
C GLY A 70 -0.37 -5.70 19.15
N ALA A 71 0.56 -4.80 18.82
CA ALA A 71 1.97 -5.02 18.45
C ALA A 71 2.17 -5.20 16.94
N GLU A 72 3.34 -4.81 16.44
CA GLU A 72 3.81 -4.91 15.06
C GLU A 72 3.28 -6.16 14.35
N ALA A 73 2.12 -6.05 13.70
CA ALA A 73 1.54 -7.17 12.99
C ALA A 73 2.33 -7.34 11.70
N ASP A 74 3.37 -8.17 11.76
CA ASP A 74 4.07 -8.63 10.57
C ASP A 74 3.01 -9.20 9.61
N LEU A 75 2.84 -8.56 8.47
CA LEU A 75 1.86 -8.97 7.47
C LEU A 75 2.28 -10.27 6.77
N ARG A 76 3.56 -10.70 6.88
CA ARG A 76 4.08 -11.91 6.24
C ARG A 76 3.23 -13.17 6.58
N PRO A 77 2.94 -13.47 7.87
CA PRO A 77 2.00 -14.54 8.24
C PRO A 77 0.62 -14.47 7.56
N ILE A 78 0.05 -13.27 7.43
CA ILE A 78 -1.27 -13.07 6.82
C ILE A 78 -1.18 -13.34 5.32
N LEU A 79 -0.14 -12.83 4.67
CA LEU A 79 0.09 -13.03 3.24
C LEU A 79 0.37 -14.50 2.89
N ALA A 80 1.00 -15.24 3.80
CA ALA A 80 1.19 -16.69 3.67
C ALA A 80 -0.14 -17.47 3.79
N ALA A 81 -1.10 -16.97 4.59
CA ALA A 81 -2.40 -17.61 4.78
C ALA A 81 -3.48 -17.18 3.77
N ALA A 82 -3.37 -15.97 3.19
CA ALA A 82 -4.46 -15.28 2.49
C ALA A 82 -4.60 -15.60 1.00
N SER A 83 -4.34 -16.83 0.55
CA SER A 83 -4.63 -17.23 -0.82
C SER A 83 -5.80 -18.21 -0.91
N PRO A 84 -7.03 -17.73 -1.11
CA PRO A 84 -8.20 -18.60 -1.24
C PRO A 84 -8.13 -19.56 -2.43
N ASP A 85 -7.30 -19.26 -3.44
CA ASP A 85 -7.17 -20.07 -4.66
C ASP A 85 -5.88 -20.91 -4.69
N GLY A 86 -5.12 -20.97 -3.58
CA GLY A 86 -3.82 -21.67 -3.52
C GLY A 86 -2.69 -20.97 -4.28
N GLN A 87 -2.88 -19.72 -4.72
CA GLN A 87 -1.82 -18.89 -5.33
C GLN A 87 -0.85 -18.36 -4.28
N GLU A 88 0.43 -18.74 -4.33
CA GLU A 88 1.41 -18.16 -3.41
C GLU A 88 1.58 -16.65 -3.63
N THR A 89 1.54 -15.90 -2.53
CA THR A 89 1.89 -14.47 -2.56
C THR A 89 3.41 -14.36 -2.59
N THR A 90 3.96 -13.75 -3.63
CA THR A 90 5.41 -13.48 -3.69
C THR A 90 5.75 -12.29 -2.81
N LEU A 91 6.57 -12.51 -1.79
CA LEU A 91 7.17 -11.43 -1.00
C LEU A 91 8.41 -10.92 -1.73
N PHE A 92 8.40 -9.64 -2.11
CA PHE A 92 9.56 -9.01 -2.72
C PHE A 92 10.57 -8.58 -1.67
N ALA A 93 11.85 -8.77 -1.95
CA ALA A 93 12.94 -8.28 -1.11
C ALA A 93 13.14 -6.76 -1.23
N SER A 94 12.77 -6.18 -2.37
CA SER A 94 12.85 -4.74 -2.64
C SER A 94 11.74 -4.29 -3.59
N LEU A 95 11.34 -3.02 -3.50
CA LEU A 95 10.43 -2.42 -4.49
C LEU A 95 11.07 -2.28 -5.87
N SER A 96 12.40 -2.15 -5.96
CA SER A 96 13.10 -2.13 -7.25
C SER A 96 12.93 -3.44 -8.02
N ASP A 97 12.90 -4.57 -7.34
CA ASP A 97 12.75 -5.89 -7.95
C ASP A 97 11.28 -6.24 -8.25
N ALA A 98 10.34 -5.61 -7.54
CA ALA A 98 8.92 -5.84 -7.71
C ALA A 98 8.49 -5.61 -9.17
N TYR A 99 8.05 -6.71 -9.81
CA TYR A 99 7.59 -6.75 -11.21
C TYR A 99 8.63 -6.29 -12.24
N ALA A 100 9.93 -6.33 -11.92
CA ALA A 100 11.00 -5.92 -12.83
C ALA A 100 11.20 -6.90 -14.01
N SER A 101 10.90 -8.19 -13.82
CA SER A 101 11.03 -9.22 -14.85
C SER A 101 9.69 -9.51 -15.55
N PRO A 102 9.56 -9.25 -16.86
CA PRO A 102 8.30 -9.42 -17.57
C PRO A 102 8.00 -10.86 -17.99
N LYS A 103 8.96 -11.79 -17.86
CA LYS A 103 8.80 -13.15 -18.43
C LYS A 103 7.70 -13.95 -17.74
N ARG A 104 7.52 -13.79 -16.43
CA ARG A 104 6.45 -14.38 -15.59
C ARG A 104 6.27 -13.55 -14.31
N PRO A 105 5.63 -12.37 -14.39
CA PRO A 105 5.34 -11.59 -13.19
C PRO A 105 4.43 -12.40 -12.24
N PRO A 106 4.63 -12.32 -10.91
CA PRO A 106 3.77 -13.02 -9.98
C PRO A 106 2.36 -12.41 -10.03
N LYS A 107 1.33 -13.25 -10.08
CA LYS A 107 -0.06 -12.77 -10.07
C LYS A 107 -0.41 -12.05 -8.76
N ARG A 108 0.20 -12.45 -7.65
CA ARG A 108 0.08 -11.84 -6.33
C ARG A 108 1.45 -11.50 -5.79
N GLY A 109 1.69 -10.23 -5.50
CA GLY A 109 2.94 -9.73 -4.96
C GLY A 109 2.71 -8.86 -3.75
N ALA A 110 3.67 -8.85 -2.83
CA ALA A 110 3.62 -7.99 -1.67
C ALA A 110 5.02 -7.48 -1.28
N PHE A 111 5.08 -6.25 -0.80
CA PHE A 111 6.27 -5.66 -0.20
C PHE A 111 5.94 -5.06 1.16
N ILE A 112 6.83 -5.25 2.13
CA ILE A 112 6.70 -4.71 3.48
C ILE A 112 7.99 -3.97 3.79
N PHE A 113 7.93 -2.65 4.00
CA PHE A 113 9.06 -1.91 4.55
C PHE A 113 9.32 -2.39 5.98
N ALA A 114 10.50 -2.96 6.21
CA ALA A 114 10.92 -3.49 7.49
C ALA A 114 12.42 -3.23 7.69
N SER A 115 12.89 -3.23 8.94
CA SER A 115 14.28 -2.93 9.28
C SER A 115 15.30 -3.88 8.66
N ASP A 116 14.87 -5.08 8.26
CA ASP A 116 15.69 -6.09 7.59
C ASP A 116 15.87 -5.85 6.08
N ASN A 117 15.05 -4.98 5.46
CA ASN A 117 15.04 -4.76 4.01
C ASN A 117 15.00 -3.28 3.58
N SER A 118 14.81 -2.35 4.51
CA SER A 118 14.66 -0.93 4.26
C SER A 118 15.40 -0.10 5.33
N PRO A 119 16.13 0.96 4.95
CA PRO A 119 16.76 1.85 5.92
C PRO A 119 15.71 2.65 6.72
N ALA A 120 16.03 2.97 7.97
CA ALA A 120 15.19 3.84 8.80
C ALA A 120 15.32 5.33 8.38
N PRO A 121 14.30 6.17 8.64
CA PRO A 121 13.00 5.81 9.20
C PRO A 121 12.16 4.98 8.21
N LEU A 122 11.35 4.05 8.73
CA LEU A 122 10.40 3.31 7.92
C LEU A 122 9.20 4.21 7.59
N PRO A 123 8.60 4.10 6.38
CA PRO A 123 7.40 4.85 6.02
C PRO A 123 6.29 4.68 7.06
N ASN A 124 5.68 5.77 7.49
CA ASN A 124 4.51 5.74 8.36
C ASN A 124 3.22 5.67 7.52
N HIS A 125 2.06 5.78 8.18
CA HIS A 125 0.77 5.65 7.51
C HIS A 125 0.56 6.63 6.35
N ILE A 126 0.95 7.90 6.52
CA ILE A 126 0.72 8.95 5.51
C ILE A 126 1.87 9.09 4.53
N SER A 127 3.05 8.51 4.79
CA SER A 127 4.19 8.49 3.86
C SER A 127 3.87 7.90 2.47
N PHE A 128 2.77 7.18 2.33
CA PHE A 128 2.29 6.65 1.04
C PHE A 128 1.52 7.67 0.19
N LEU A 129 1.27 8.86 0.73
CA LEU A 129 0.62 9.97 0.04
C LEU A 129 1.64 10.87 -0.66
N TRP A 130 1.15 11.88 -1.35
CA TRP A 130 1.99 12.90 -1.98
C TRP A 130 2.44 13.92 -0.94
N SER A 131 3.72 14.29 -0.94
CA SER A 131 4.32 15.18 0.06
C SER A 131 3.52 16.46 0.29
N GLU A 132 3.03 17.10 -0.78
CA GLU A 132 2.28 18.35 -0.69
C GLU A 132 0.88 18.16 -0.08
N VAL A 133 0.31 16.95 -0.20
CA VAL A 133 -0.93 16.59 0.50
C VAL A 133 -0.66 16.46 1.99
N ASP A 134 0.43 15.78 2.37
CA ASP A 134 0.80 15.61 3.77
C ASP A 134 1.14 16.94 4.43
N GLU A 135 1.91 17.80 3.76
CA GLU A 135 2.23 19.14 4.26
C GLU A 135 0.97 20.00 4.42
N ALA A 136 0.02 19.93 3.49
CA ALA A 136 -1.26 20.63 3.60
C ALA A 136 -2.10 20.11 4.78
N MET A 137 -2.15 18.79 4.97
CA MET A 137 -2.85 18.15 6.09
C MET A 137 -2.21 18.53 7.43
N VAL A 138 -0.88 18.45 7.53
CA VAL A 138 -0.12 18.87 8.72
C VAL A 138 -0.35 20.35 9.01
N SER A 139 -0.28 21.22 8.00
CA SER A 139 -0.50 22.66 8.17
C SER A 139 -1.89 22.93 8.76
N LEU A 140 -2.93 22.30 8.19
CA LEU A 140 -4.31 22.46 8.64
C LEU A 140 -4.54 21.92 10.06
N LEU A 141 -3.95 20.77 10.39
CA LEU A 141 -4.25 20.04 11.62
C LEU A 141 -3.29 20.36 12.77
N SER A 142 -2.15 20.99 12.50
CA SER A 142 -1.14 21.35 13.50
C SER A 142 -1.69 22.12 14.72
N PRO A 143 -2.66 23.05 14.59
CA PRO A 143 -3.22 23.74 15.76
C PRO A 143 -4.03 22.82 16.67
N LEU A 144 -4.52 21.69 16.14
CA LEU A 144 -5.32 20.71 16.87
C LEU A 144 -4.47 19.62 17.51
N ILE A 145 -3.19 19.47 17.13
CA ILE A 145 -2.29 18.44 17.66
C ILE A 145 -2.19 18.49 19.19
N PRO A 146 -2.01 19.66 19.85
CA PRO A 146 -1.94 19.71 21.32
C PRO A 146 -3.23 19.21 21.98
N LEU A 147 -4.39 19.58 21.42
CA LEU A 147 -5.70 19.15 21.92
C LEU A 147 -5.88 17.64 21.73
N ALA A 148 -5.56 17.11 20.55
CA ALA A 148 -5.64 15.69 20.27
C ALA A 148 -4.72 14.86 21.17
N LYS A 149 -3.49 15.33 21.44
CA LYS A 149 -2.59 14.71 22.41
C LYS A 149 -3.15 14.74 23.83
N GLY A 150 -3.72 15.88 24.25
CA GLY A 150 -4.37 16.01 25.56
C GLY A 150 -5.57 15.09 25.74
N LEU A 151 -6.27 14.75 24.66
CA LEU A 151 -7.41 13.83 24.64
C LEU A 151 -7.03 12.37 24.33
N GLY A 152 -5.76 12.08 24.08
CA GLY A 152 -5.32 10.74 23.68
C GLY A 152 -5.88 10.28 22.33
N LEU A 153 -6.21 11.21 21.43
CA LEU A 153 -6.70 10.89 20.09
C LEU A 153 -5.54 10.44 19.20
N PHE A 154 -5.78 9.38 18.42
CA PHE A 154 -4.83 8.95 17.41
C PHE A 154 -4.78 9.96 16.24
N LEU A 155 -3.57 10.33 15.84
CA LEU A 155 -3.30 11.41 14.89
C LEU A 155 -2.79 10.91 13.53
N LEU A 156 -3.15 9.70 13.09
CA LEU A 156 -2.77 9.18 11.75
C LEU A 156 -1.27 9.38 11.41
N ASP A 157 -0.39 9.22 12.39
CA ASP A 157 1.06 9.44 12.27
C ASP A 157 1.51 10.86 11.84
N PHE A 158 0.68 11.90 11.98
CA PHE A 158 1.08 13.28 11.63
C PHE A 158 2.33 13.74 12.36
N ASP A 159 2.47 13.39 13.63
CA ASP A 159 3.64 13.76 14.44
C ASP A 159 4.90 12.98 14.04
N VAL A 160 4.76 11.71 13.67
CA VAL A 160 5.84 10.90 13.11
C VAL A 160 6.27 11.45 11.75
N TYR A 161 5.32 11.80 10.89
CA TYR A 161 5.60 12.35 9.57
C TYR A 161 6.32 13.71 9.65
N VAL A 162 5.92 14.60 10.57
CA VAL A 162 6.60 15.89 10.78
C VAL A 162 8.09 15.71 11.10
N ALA A 163 8.45 14.63 11.80
CA ALA A 163 9.84 14.31 12.12
C ALA A 163 10.62 13.74 10.93
N ASN A 164 9.99 12.89 10.11
CA ASN A 164 10.69 12.08 9.10
C ASN A 164 10.59 12.64 7.66
N ARG A 165 9.45 13.22 7.27
CA ARG A 165 9.17 13.79 5.93
C ARG A 165 9.59 12.87 4.77
N ASP A 166 9.22 11.61 4.86
CA ASP A 166 9.67 10.50 4.01
C ASP A 166 8.73 10.17 2.83
N ALA A 167 7.70 11.00 2.57
CA ALA A 167 6.74 10.77 1.49
C ALA A 167 7.39 10.74 0.10
N GLU A 168 8.30 11.68 -0.20
CA GLU A 168 9.00 11.70 -1.50
C GLU A 168 9.83 10.44 -1.72
N GLN A 169 10.56 10.00 -0.68
CA GLN A 169 11.36 8.78 -0.73
C GLN A 169 10.47 7.53 -0.91
N THR A 170 9.37 7.47 -0.19
CA THR A 170 8.39 6.38 -0.29
C THR A 170 7.77 6.32 -1.68
N ALA A 171 7.36 7.47 -2.22
CA ALA A 171 6.82 7.58 -3.58
C ALA A 171 7.86 7.21 -4.65
N ALA A 172 9.10 7.66 -4.50
CA ALA A 172 10.20 7.33 -5.42
C ALA A 172 10.46 5.82 -5.52
N ALA A 173 10.26 5.08 -4.42
CA ALA A 173 10.36 3.62 -4.42
C ALA A 173 9.08 2.93 -4.93
N LEU A 174 7.91 3.36 -4.47
CA LEU A 174 6.63 2.68 -4.71
C LEU A 174 6.06 2.91 -6.12
N VAL A 175 6.10 4.14 -6.62
CA VAL A 175 5.47 4.50 -7.90
C VAL A 175 6.03 3.70 -9.08
N PRO A 176 7.36 3.49 -9.20
CA PRO A 176 7.90 2.62 -10.25
C PRO A 176 7.40 1.17 -10.16
N ALA A 177 7.31 0.60 -8.95
CA ALA A 177 6.81 -0.75 -8.73
C ALA A 177 5.33 -0.88 -9.13
N LEU A 178 4.51 0.10 -8.74
CA LEU A 178 3.10 0.15 -9.10
C LEU A 178 2.87 0.25 -10.61
N ARG A 179 3.68 1.08 -11.30
CA ARG A 179 3.65 1.17 -12.77
C ARG A 179 4.00 -0.17 -13.40
N ARG A 180 5.07 -0.82 -12.95
CA ARG A 180 5.47 -2.15 -13.45
C ARG A 180 4.37 -3.19 -13.23
N PHE A 181 3.74 -3.20 -12.07
CA PHE A 181 2.61 -4.09 -11.77
C PHE A 181 1.49 -3.94 -12.80
N PHE A 182 0.93 -2.74 -12.97
CA PHE A 182 -0.17 -2.52 -13.93
C PHE A 182 0.24 -2.80 -15.38
N LEU A 183 1.48 -2.48 -15.77
CA LEU A 183 2.00 -2.79 -17.11
C LEU A 183 2.16 -4.30 -17.32
N SER A 184 2.63 -5.04 -16.33
CA SER A 184 2.84 -6.50 -16.42
C SER A 184 1.54 -7.28 -16.60
N SER A 185 0.45 -6.75 -16.03
CA SER A 185 -0.91 -7.29 -16.18
C SER A 185 -1.57 -6.88 -17.50
N SER A 186 -0.97 -5.96 -18.26
CA SER A 186 -1.49 -5.54 -19.57
C SER A 186 -0.99 -6.40 -20.73
N THR A 187 0.08 -7.18 -20.51
CA THR A 187 0.75 -8.00 -21.52
C THR A 187 0.39 -9.48 -21.47
N THR A 188 -0.54 -9.88 -20.60
CA THR A 188 -0.91 -11.28 -20.33
C THR A 188 -2.10 -11.79 -21.16
N ASP A 189 -2.48 -11.07 -22.22
CA ASP A 189 -3.48 -11.50 -23.23
C ASP A 189 -2.82 -12.30 -24.37
#